data_AF-A0A432JZ36-F1
#
_entry.id   AF-A0A432JZ36-F1
#
_cell.length_a   1.000
_cell.length_b   1.000
_cell.length_c   1.000
_cell.angle_alpha   90.00
_cell.angle_beta   90.00
_cell.angle_gamma   90.00
#
_symmetry.space_group_name_H-M   'P 1'
#
loop_
_entity.id
_entity.type
_entity.pdbx_description
1 polymer ?
#
loop_
_entity_poly.entity_id
_entity_poly.type
_entity_poly.pdbx_seq_one_letter_code
_entity_poly.pdbx_strand_id
1 'polypeptide(L)' 'MSISELQLKLHQKIDSITDSKKLEVLYSLLQADEKTFKAMTLEEYIGDIDEARQQIKDGKSSTLDELLRESENW' A
#
# COMPACT_ATOMS: atom_id res chain seq x y z
N MET A 1 12.57 -5.29 15.72
CA MET A 1 12.19 -3.87 15.68
C MET A 1 10.80 -3.77 16.30
N SER A 2 10.64 -2.99 17.35
CA SER A 2 9.37 -2.88 18.08
C SER A 2 8.37 -1.99 17.34
N ILE A 3 7.09 -2.10 17.70
CA ILE A 3 6.02 -1.23 17.15
C ILE A 3 6.37 0.24 17.44
N SER A 4 6.89 0.54 18.62
CA SER A 4 7.29 1.90 19.00
C SER A 4 8.45 2.43 18.15
N GLU A 5 9.40 1.57 17.77
CA GLU A 5 10.50 1.96 16.86
C GLU A 5 10.00 2.23 15.44
N LEU A 6 9.01 1.48 14.97
CA LEU A 6 8.37 1.70 13.67
C LEU A 6 7.59 3.02 13.64
N GLN A 7 6.80 3.29 14.68
CA GLN A 7 6.07 4.54 14.84
C GLN A 7 7.00 5.75 14.84
N LEU A 8 8.11 5.67 15.61
CA LEU A 8 9.10 6.74 15.65
C LEU A 8 9.71 7.03 14.27
N LYS A 9 10.09 5.98 13.53
CA LYS A 9 10.65 6.13 12.18
C LYS A 9 9.64 6.73 11.19
N LEU A 10 8.36 6.35 11.32
CA LEU A 10 7.30 6.90 10.49
C LEU A 10 7.14 8.40 10.73
N HIS A 11 7.07 8.83 11.99
CA HIS A 11 7.01 10.26 12.35
C HIS A 11 8.20 11.04 11.79
N GLN A 12 9.42 10.55 12.00
CA GLN A 12 10.64 11.17 11.47
C GLN A 12 10.62 11.30 9.94
N LYS A 13 10.04 10.32 9.24
CA LYS A 13 9.90 10.39 7.78
C LYS A 13 8.87 11.41 7.34
N ILE A 14 7.72 11.47 8.01
CA ILE A 14 6.69 12.47 7.72
C ILE A 14 7.24 13.89 7.97
N ASP A 15 7.92 14.12 9.09
CA ASP A 15 8.52 15.41 9.45
C ASP A 15 9.60 15.85 8.46
N SER A 16 10.26 14.91 7.77
CA SER A 16 11.28 15.23 6.76
C SER A 16 10.72 15.68 5.41
N ILE A 17 9.39 15.58 5.20
CA ILE A 17 8.73 15.99 3.96
C ILE A 17 8.43 17.49 4.02
N THR A 18 9.08 18.26 3.15
CA THR A 18 8.88 19.72 3.03
C THR A 18 7.87 20.11 1.96
N ASP A 19 7.42 19.16 1.13
CA ASP A 19 6.46 19.36 0.06
C ASP A 19 5.03 19.22 0.59
N SER A 20 4.30 20.33 0.61
CA SER A 20 2.94 20.38 1.14
C SER A 20 1.96 19.46 0.40
N LYS A 21 2.13 19.26 -0.92
CA LYS A 21 1.25 18.37 -1.69
C LYS A 21 1.43 16.91 -1.30
N LYS A 22 2.67 16.50 -0.99
CA LYS A 22 2.95 15.15 -0.50
C LYS A 22 2.38 14.93 0.90
N LEU A 23 2.40 15.97 1.75
CA LEU A 23 1.76 15.91 3.06
C LEU A 23 0.24 15.82 2.96
N GLU A 24 -0.40 16.53 2.03
CA GLU A 24 -1.84 16.43 1.78
C GLU A 24 -2.26 15.03 1.32
N VAL A 25 -1.50 14.41 0.41
CA VAL A 25 -1.77 13.03 -0.02
C VAL A 25 -1.63 12.05 1.14
N LEU A 26 -0.57 12.17 1.95
CA LEU A 26 -0.40 11.34 3.13
C LEU A 26 -1.52 11.54 4.15
N TYR A 27 -1.97 12.78 4.33
CA TYR A 27 -3.10 13.11 5.19
C TYR A 27 -4.38 12.42 4.71
N SER A 28 -4.70 12.48 3.41
CA SER A 28 -5.85 11.80 2.84
C SER A 28 -5.79 10.27 2.99
N LEU A 29 -4.60 9.68 2.84
CA LEU A 29 -4.40 8.24 3.04
C LEU A 29 -4.56 7.82 4.51
N LEU A 30 -4.08 8.65 5.45
CA LEU A 30 -4.21 8.40 6.89
C LEU A 30 -5.61 8.72 7.43
N GLN A 31 -6.36 9.60 6.75
CA GLN A 31 -7.76 9.88 7.06
C GLN A 31 -8.73 8.86 6.46
N ALA A 32 -8.30 8.05 5.48
CA ALA A 32 -9.13 6.96 4.99
C ALA A 32 -9.46 6.05 6.18
N ASP A 33 -10.76 5.94 6.48
CA ASP A 33 -11.29 5.19 7.63
C ASP A 33 -10.57 3.82 7.75
N GLU A 34 -10.28 3.39 8.99
CA GLU A 34 -9.75 2.04 9.30
C GLU A 34 -10.57 0.91 8.65
N LYS A 35 -11.77 1.20 8.17
CA LYS A 35 -12.68 0.28 7.50
C LYS A 35 -12.32 -0.01 6.03
N THR A 36 -11.51 0.81 5.36
CA THR A 36 -11.23 0.60 3.93
C THR A 36 -10.23 -0.54 3.69
N PHE A 37 -9.38 -0.83 4.67
CA PHE A 37 -8.38 -1.89 4.57
C PHE A 37 -8.66 -2.96 5.63
N LYS A 38 -9.23 -4.09 5.21
CA LYS A 38 -9.37 -5.27 6.07
C LYS A 38 -7.98 -5.62 6.60
N ALA A 39 -7.82 -5.65 7.92
CA ALA A 39 -6.59 -6.14 8.53
C ALA A 39 -6.37 -7.59 8.09
N MET A 40 -5.37 -7.80 7.23
CA MET A 40 -5.00 -9.13 6.77
C MET A 40 -4.17 -9.85 7.82
N THR A 41 -4.38 -11.15 7.98
CA THR A 41 -3.48 -11.99 8.75
C THR A 41 -2.15 -12.18 8.00
N LEU A 42 -1.11 -12.61 8.71
CA LEU A 42 0.18 -12.92 8.09
C LEU A 42 0.04 -13.99 7.01
N GLU A 43 -0.85 -14.97 7.23
CA GLU A 43 -1.16 -16.05 6.30
C GLU A 43 -1.86 -15.53 5.04
N GLU A 44 -2.80 -14.61 5.18
CA GLU A 44 -3.45 -13.94 4.04
C GLU A 44 -2.40 -13.17 3.21
N TYR A 45 -1.48 -12.46 3.88
CA TYR A 45 -0.41 -11.72 3.21
C TYR A 45 0.58 -12.61 2.46
N ILE A 46 0.96 -13.75 3.07
CA ILE A 46 1.81 -14.75 2.42
C ILE A 46 1.08 -15.38 1.23
N GLY A 47 -0.22 -15.64 1.37
CA GLY A 47 -1.07 -16.14 0.30
C GLY A 47 -1.09 -15.24 -0.92
N ASP A 48 -1.33 -13.94 -0.74
CA ASP A 48 -1.36 -12.96 -1.82
C ASP A 48 0.01 -12.85 -2.52
N ILE A 49 1.11 -12.92 -1.76
CA ILE A 49 2.46 -12.92 -2.32
C ILE A 49 2.70 -14.17 -3.17
N ASP A 50 2.32 -15.35 -2.68
CA ASP A 50 2.51 -16.60 -3.42
C ASP A 50 1.62 -16.68 -4.66
N GLU A 51 0.40 -16.14 -4.59
CA GLU A 51 -0.49 -15.99 -5.74
C GLU A 51 0.14 -15.06 -6.79
N ALA A 52 0.62 -13.88 -6.40
CA ALA A 52 1.27 -12.94 -7.30
C ALA A 52 2.52 -13.57 -7.95
N ARG A 53 3.31 -14.34 -7.20
CA ARG A 53 4.47 -15.08 -7.73
C ARG A 53 4.04 -16.14 -8.73
N GLN A 54 2.91 -16.80 -8.51
CA GLN A 54 2.38 -17.79 -9.43
C GLN A 54 1.85 -17.13 -10.72
N GLN A 55 1.13 -16.01 -10.60
CA GLN A 55 0.65 -15.23 -11.74
C GLN A 55 1.82 -14.75 -12.62
N ILE A 56 2.93 -14.30 -12.02
CA ILE A 56 4.16 -13.95 -12.75
C ILE A 56 4.76 -15.17 -13.47
N LYS A 57 4.83 -16.34 -12.81
CA LYS A 57 5.30 -17.59 -13.44
C LYS A 57 4.43 -18.01 -14.61
N ASP A 58 3.13 -17.79 -14.50
CA ASP A 58 2.13 -18.13 -15.51
C ASP A 58 2.04 -17.07 -16.63
N GLY A 59 2.85 -16.00 -16.57
CA GLY A 59 2.82 -14.90 -17.53
C GLY A 59 1.56 -14.03 -17.46
N LYS A 60 0.78 -14.16 -16.38
CA LYS A 60 -0.41 -13.36 -16.10
C LYS A 60 0.01 -12.08 -15.37
N SER A 61 0.53 -11.12 -16.12
CA SER A 61 0.76 -9.77 -15.63
C SER A 61 -0.15 -8.81 -16.40
N SER A 62 -0.90 -7.97 -15.69
CA SER A 62 -1.61 -6.87 -16.32
C SER A 62 -0.62 -5.89 -16.93
N THR A 63 -0.91 -5.46 -18.14
CA THR A 63 -0.17 -4.37 -18.79
C THR A 63 -0.48 -3.04 -18.12
N LEU A 64 0.40 -2.05 -18.29
CA LEU A 64 0.19 -0.70 -17.75
C LEU A 64 -1.15 -0.10 -18.22
N ASP A 65 -1.54 -0.37 -19.47
CA ASP A 65 -2.80 0.09 -20.04
C ASP A 65 -4.03 -0.60 -19.41
N GLU A 66 -3.92 -1.88 -19.06
CA GLU A 66 -4.99 -2.60 -18.35
C GLU A 66 -5.17 -2.06 -16.92
N LEU A 67 -4.07 -1.77 -16.23
CA LEU A 67 -4.08 -1.16 -14.89
C LEU A 67 -4.68 0.25 -14.92
N LEU A 68 -4.33 1.06 -15.92
CA LEU A 68 -4.90 2.40 -16.08
C LEU A 68 -6.41 2.35 -16.33
N ARG A 69 -6.87 1.43 -17.19
CA ARG A 69 -8.30 1.25 -17.47
C ARG A 69 -9.09 0.74 -16.25
N GLU A 70 -8.50 -0.15 -15.44
CA GLU A 70 -9.15 -0.63 -14.21
C GLU A 70 -9.16 0.44 -13.10
N SER A 71 -8.16 1.33 -13.07
CA SER A 71 -8.10 2.43 -12.09
C SER A 71 -9.21 3.47 -12.25
N GLU A 72 -9.84 3.56 -13.43
CA GLU A 72 -11.02 4.42 -13.65
C GLU A 72 -12.30 3.85 -13.00
N ASN A 73 -12.28 2.57 -12.59
CA ASN A 73 -13.41 1.87 -11.98
C ASN A 73 -13.25 1.64 -10.46
N TRP A 74 -12.15 2.09 -9.84
CA TRP A 74 -11.89 2.02 -8.40
C TRP A 74 -12.14 3.37 -7.73
#